data_AF-A0AAV0D841-F1
#
_entry.id   AF-A0AAV0D841-F1
#
_cell.length_a   1.000
_cell.length_b   1.000
_cell.length_c   1.000
_cell.angle_alpha   90.00
_cell.angle_beta   90.00
_cell.angle_gamma   90.00
#
_symmetry.space_group_name_H-M   'P 1'
#
loop_
_entity.id
_entity.type
_entity.pdbx_description
1 polymer ?
#
loop_
_entity_poly.entity_id
_entity_poly.type
_entity_poly.pdbx_seq_one_letter_code
_entity_poly.pdbx_strand_id
1 'polypeptide(L)'
;MEKFSWLNMSERKERSANSVIVGALGTLDTLNFMIGCSDDPSVLTKDLEEAMTELTDELTWMRCFLVTAERTEHGKAAADVWSAAIKLLAERVEKLSDGGATRTINLTTQDFVVLWKKFASLRRKIQPFVATCLCRAPSSSSSSSSV
;
A
#
# COMPACT_ATOMS: atom_id res chain seq x y z
N MET A 1 -18.77 -26.54 -30.59
CA MET A 1 -17.36 -26.32 -30.18
C MET A 1 -17.09 -24.83 -30.31
N GLU A 2 -17.34 -24.08 -29.24
CA GLU A 2 -17.06 -22.64 -29.20
C GLU A 2 -15.62 -22.43 -28.74
N LYS A 3 -14.81 -21.81 -29.60
CA LYS A 3 -13.44 -21.40 -29.27
C LYS A 3 -13.52 -20.22 -28.31
N PHE A 4 -13.28 -20.48 -27.03
CA PHE A 4 -13.02 -19.41 -26.06
C PHE A 4 -11.70 -18.72 -26.42
N SER A 5 -11.82 -17.46 -26.83
CA SER A 5 -10.72 -16.53 -27.04
C SER A 5 -10.07 -16.17 -25.71
N TRP A 6 -9.03 -16.89 -25.32
CA TRP A 6 -8.17 -16.57 -24.16
C TRP A 6 -7.02 -15.61 -24.52
N LEU A 7 -7.05 -14.97 -25.69
CA LEU A 7 -5.91 -14.24 -26.25
C LEU A 7 -5.99 -12.72 -26.10
N ASN A 8 -6.71 -12.19 -25.12
CA ASN A 8 -6.69 -10.74 -24.84
C ASN A 8 -6.42 -10.37 -23.38
N MET A 9 -5.53 -11.13 -22.72
CA MET A 9 -4.93 -10.75 -21.43
C MET A 9 -3.44 -10.35 -21.56
N SER A 10 -2.97 -10.10 -22.78
CA SER A 10 -1.64 -9.52 -23.00
C SER A 10 -1.72 -8.01 -22.76
N GLU A 11 -0.83 -7.48 -21.91
CA GLU A 11 -0.46 -6.06 -21.76
C GLU A 11 -1.14 -5.19 -20.68
N ARG A 12 -1.74 -5.76 -19.63
CA ARG A 12 -1.63 -5.07 -18.33
C ARG A 12 -0.31 -5.48 -17.70
N LYS A 13 0.74 -4.70 -17.94
CA LYS A 13 1.98 -4.80 -17.16
C LYS A 13 1.58 -4.78 -15.69
N GLU A 14 1.64 -5.93 -15.03
CA GLU A 14 1.11 -6.07 -13.68
C GLU A 14 1.93 -5.15 -12.78
N ARG A 15 1.35 -4.01 -12.38
CA ARG A 15 2.05 -3.07 -11.50
C ARG A 15 2.38 -3.81 -10.21
N SER A 16 3.64 -3.74 -9.77
CA SER A 16 4.04 -4.29 -8.48
C SER A 16 3.30 -3.58 -7.35
N ALA A 17 3.07 -4.26 -6.23
CA ALA A 17 2.42 -3.65 -5.06
C ALA A 17 3.13 -2.35 -4.62
N ASN A 18 4.46 -2.33 -4.69
CA ASN A 18 5.27 -1.14 -4.42
C ASN A 18 4.95 0.02 -5.39
N SER A 19 4.83 -0.25 -6.69
CA SER A 19 4.48 0.76 -7.69
C SER A 19 3.09 1.36 -7.45
N VAL A 20 2.13 0.54 -7.01
CA VAL A 20 0.77 1.01 -6.70
C VAL A 20 0.75 1.84 -5.41
N ILE A 21 1.54 1.46 -4.40
CA ILE A 21 1.67 2.29 -3.18
C ILE A 21 2.23 3.68 -3.51
N VAL A 22 3.22 3.76 -4.41
CA VAL A 22 3.76 5.06 -4.85
C VAL A 22 2.67 5.92 -5.52
N GLY A 23 1.83 5.32 -6.36
CA GLY A 23 0.69 6.03 -6.97
C GLY A 23 -0.37 6.46 -5.95
N ALA A 24 -0.67 5.60 -4.97
CA ALA A 24 -1.56 5.92 -3.86
C ALA A 24 -1.04 7.08 -2.99
N LEU A 25 0.26 7.12 -2.68
CA LEU A 25 0.87 8.24 -1.95
C LEU A 25 0.78 9.55 -2.75
N GLY A 26 1.11 9.52 -4.05
CA GLY A 26 0.95 10.70 -4.91
C GLY A 26 -0.51 11.16 -5.05
N THR A 27 -1.46 10.22 -4.96
CA THR A 27 -2.89 10.55 -4.89
C THR A 27 -3.22 11.34 -3.62
N LEU A 28 -2.73 10.89 -2.46
CA LEU A 28 -2.94 11.61 -1.19
C LEU A 28 -2.27 12.99 -1.19
N ASP A 29 -1.07 13.11 -1.75
CA ASP A 29 -0.38 14.41 -1.90
C ASP A 29 -1.21 15.37 -2.77
N THR A 30 -1.76 14.87 -3.88
CA THR A 30 -2.62 15.66 -4.79
C THR A 30 -3.91 16.09 -4.09
N LEU A 31 -4.56 15.19 -3.36
CA LEU A 31 -5.75 15.51 -2.58
C LEU A 31 -5.43 16.56 -1.51
N ASN A 32 -4.33 16.41 -0.79
CA ASN A 32 -3.91 17.35 0.25
C ASN A 32 -3.65 18.75 -0.34
N PHE A 33 -2.98 18.81 -1.49
CA PHE A 33 -2.78 20.07 -2.22
C PHE A 33 -4.10 20.71 -2.65
N MET A 34 -5.01 19.94 -3.26
CA MET A 34 -6.31 20.47 -3.71
C MET A 34 -7.15 21.00 -2.55
N ILE A 35 -7.12 20.34 -1.39
CA ILE A 35 -7.82 20.82 -0.21
C ILE A 35 -7.15 22.10 0.33
N GLY A 36 -5.82 22.17 0.37
CA GLY A 36 -5.08 23.36 0.80
C GLY A 36 -5.27 24.59 -0.09
N CYS A 37 -5.66 24.40 -1.36
CA CYS A 37 -6.02 25.48 -2.29
C CYS A 37 -7.52 25.85 -2.26
N SER A 38 -8.34 25.17 -1.46
CA SER A 38 -9.77 25.47 -1.36
C SER A 38 -10.01 26.73 -0.52
N ASP A 39 -10.70 27.71 -1.10
CA ASP A 39 -11.15 28.93 -0.39
C ASP A 39 -12.28 28.66 0.62
N ASP A 40 -12.82 27.43 0.64
CA ASP A 40 -13.85 26.99 1.57
C ASP A 40 -13.22 26.28 2.78
N PRO A 41 -13.17 26.92 3.97
CA PRO A 41 -12.58 26.35 5.18
C PRO A 41 -13.38 25.17 5.75
N SER A 42 -14.57 24.86 5.23
CA SER A 42 -15.35 23.69 5.65
C SER A 42 -14.87 22.38 5.01
N VAL A 43 -14.04 22.45 3.96
CA VAL A 43 -13.54 21.28 3.22
C VAL A 43 -12.46 20.53 3.98
N LEU A 44 -11.69 21.21 4.85
CA LEU A 44 -10.62 20.62 5.65
C LEU A 44 -11.00 20.64 7.13
N THR A 45 -11.83 19.68 7.54
CA THR A 45 -11.99 19.40 8.98
C THR A 45 -10.68 18.80 9.51
N LYS A 46 -10.30 19.14 10.74
CA LYS A 46 -9.15 18.52 11.43
C LYS A 46 -9.18 16.99 11.35
N ASP A 47 -10.38 16.41 11.43
CA ASP A 47 -10.62 14.96 11.35
C ASP A 47 -10.25 14.37 9.98
N LEU A 48 -10.44 15.14 8.89
CA LEU A 48 -10.05 14.72 7.53
C LEU A 48 -8.53 14.72 7.36
N GLU A 49 -7.87 15.77 7.84
CA GLU A 49 -6.40 15.90 7.82
C GLU A 49 -5.74 14.77 8.62
N GLU A 50 -6.27 14.48 9.80
CA GLU A 50 -5.82 13.38 10.65
C GLU A 50 -6.00 12.04 9.93
N ALA A 51 -7.19 11.77 9.37
CA ALA A 51 -7.45 10.51 8.66
C ALA A 51 -6.56 10.33 7.40
N MET A 52 -6.27 11.43 6.68
CA MET A 52 -5.33 11.40 5.55
C MET A 52 -3.89 11.13 6.00
N THR A 53 -3.46 11.74 7.10
CA THR A 53 -2.14 11.53 7.69
C THR A 53 -1.97 10.08 8.15
N GLU A 54 -2.94 9.55 8.89
CA GLU A 54 -2.92 8.16 9.36
C GLU A 54 -2.89 7.15 8.19
N LEU A 55 -3.62 7.43 7.11
CA LEU A 55 -3.57 6.60 5.90
C LEU A 55 -2.20 6.69 5.20
N THR A 56 -1.59 7.87 5.16
CA THR A 56 -0.25 8.10 4.60
C THR A 56 0.82 7.34 5.37
N ASP A 57 0.74 7.35 6.70
CA ASP A 57 1.65 6.61 7.56
C ASP A 57 1.57 5.11 7.32
N GLU A 58 0.36 4.57 7.21
CA GLU A 58 0.17 3.14 6.96
C GLU A 58 0.63 2.72 5.55
N LEU A 59 0.37 3.53 4.50
CA LEU A 59 0.92 3.29 3.16
C LEU A 59 2.45 3.31 3.15
N THR A 60 3.04 4.28 3.86
CA THR A 60 4.49 4.39 4.01
C THR A 60 5.06 3.17 4.71
N TRP A 61 4.40 2.70 5.76
CA TRP A 61 4.78 1.47 6.46
C TRP A 61 4.75 0.26 5.52
N MET A 62 3.69 0.09 4.73
CA MET A 62 3.59 -1.02 3.75
C MET A 62 4.67 -0.96 2.68
N ARG A 63 5.01 0.25 2.20
CA ARG A 63 6.13 0.45 1.28
C ARG A 63 7.45 0.00 1.89
N CYS A 64 7.73 0.44 3.11
CA CYS A 64 8.93 0.06 3.85
C CYS A 64 9.02 -1.45 4.06
N PHE A 65 7.90 -2.10 4.39
CA PHE A 65 7.81 -3.56 4.50
C PHE A 65 8.20 -4.24 3.17
N LEU A 66 7.59 -3.87 2.05
CA LEU A 66 7.88 -4.48 0.74
C LEU A 66 9.35 -4.28 0.33
N VAL A 67 9.87 -3.05 0.43
CA VAL A 67 11.26 -2.75 0.05
C VAL A 67 12.26 -3.47 0.94
N THR A 68 11.98 -3.60 2.24
CA THR A 68 12.91 -4.28 3.15
C THR A 68 12.83 -5.80 2.98
N ALA A 69 11.64 -6.33 2.70
CA ALA A 69 11.41 -7.74 2.46
C ALA A 69 12.20 -8.28 1.25
N GLU A 70 12.42 -7.47 0.21
CA GLU A 70 13.23 -7.85 -0.96
C GLU A 70 14.70 -8.18 -0.61
N ARG A 71 15.18 -7.77 0.56
CA ARG A 71 16.59 -7.97 0.98
C ARG A 71 16.89 -9.39 1.46
N THR A 72 15.88 -10.20 1.78
CA THR A 72 16.07 -11.57 2.28
C THR A 72 15.08 -12.54 1.62
N GLU A 73 15.46 -13.81 1.48
CA GLU A 73 14.56 -14.82 0.90
C GLU A 73 13.28 -15.03 1.73
N HIS A 74 13.43 -15.04 3.05
CA HIS A 74 12.30 -15.17 3.97
C HIS A 74 11.40 -13.93 3.93
N GLY A 75 11.99 -12.74 3.80
CA GLY A 75 11.26 -11.49 3.61
C GLY A 75 10.48 -11.53 2.31
N LYS A 76 11.10 -11.92 1.20
CA LYS A 76 10.47 -12.03 -0.11
C LYS A 76 9.27 -12.97 -0.09
N ALA A 77 9.41 -14.17 0.50
CA ALA A 77 8.30 -15.10 0.65
C ALA A 77 7.13 -14.50 1.46
N ALA A 78 7.43 -13.74 2.52
CA ALA A 78 6.39 -13.04 3.27
C ALA A 78 5.74 -11.92 2.44
N ALA A 79 6.53 -11.12 1.71
CA ALA A 79 6.01 -10.07 0.84
C ALA A 79 5.11 -10.64 -0.27
N ASP A 80 5.47 -11.78 -0.86
CA ASP A 80 4.67 -12.43 -1.91
C ASP A 80 3.26 -12.76 -1.40
N VAL A 81 3.15 -13.30 -0.17
CA VAL A 81 1.86 -13.61 0.48
C VAL A 81 0.99 -12.37 0.67
N TRP A 82 1.58 -11.24 1.07
CA TRP A 82 0.83 -10.04 1.43
C TRP A 82 0.66 -9.04 0.27
N SER A 83 1.45 -9.18 -0.80
CA SER A 83 1.53 -8.23 -1.92
C SER A 83 0.18 -7.96 -2.57
N ALA A 84 -0.63 -9.00 -2.80
CA ALA A 84 -1.95 -8.87 -3.41
C ALA A 84 -2.91 -8.06 -2.52
N ALA A 85 -2.91 -8.29 -1.21
CA ALA A 85 -3.76 -7.56 -0.27
C ALA A 85 -3.34 -6.09 -0.16
N ILE A 86 -2.04 -5.83 -0.08
CA ILE A 86 -1.47 -4.48 -0.05
C ILE A 86 -1.85 -3.72 -1.33
N LYS A 87 -1.65 -4.36 -2.50
CA LYS A 87 -1.98 -3.78 -3.80
C LYS A 87 -3.46 -3.43 -3.91
N LEU A 88 -4.36 -4.34 -3.54
CA LEU A 88 -5.81 -4.11 -3.59
C LEU A 88 -6.26 -2.94 -2.71
N LEU A 89 -5.61 -2.71 -1.57
CA LEU A 89 -5.93 -1.56 -0.72
C LEU A 89 -5.36 -0.26 -1.31
N ALA A 90 -4.12 -0.29 -1.83
CA ALA A 90 -3.50 0.88 -2.48
C ALA A 90 -4.27 1.32 -3.75
N GLU A 91 -4.75 0.39 -4.57
CA GLU A 91 -5.61 0.70 -5.73
C GLU A 91 -6.92 1.39 -5.32
N ARG A 92 -7.45 1.12 -4.11
CA ARG A 92 -8.63 1.83 -3.60
C ARG A 92 -8.31 3.26 -3.20
N VAL A 93 -7.08 3.53 -2.75
CA VAL A 93 -6.61 4.89 -2.47
C VAL A 93 -6.45 5.67 -3.76
N GLU A 94 -5.85 5.09 -4.81
CA GLU A 94 -5.75 5.74 -6.14
C GLU A 94 -7.14 6.17 -6.65
N LYS A 95 -8.14 5.30 -6.46
CA LYS A 95 -9.53 5.57 -6.85
C LYS A 95 -10.23 6.67 -6.07
N LEU A 96 -9.67 7.15 -4.96
CA LEU A 96 -10.20 8.34 -4.26
C LEU A 96 -10.07 9.60 -5.13
N SER A 97 -9.07 9.65 -6.03
CA SER A 97 -8.90 10.76 -6.97
C SER A 97 -9.56 10.56 -8.33
N ASP A 98 -9.84 9.31 -8.74
CA ASP A 98 -10.51 8.98 -10.02
C ASP A 98 -12.01 9.40 -10.06
N GLY A 99 -12.50 10.08 -9.02
CA GLY A 99 -13.84 10.63 -8.92
C GLY A 99 -14.14 11.79 -9.87
N GLY A 100 -13.59 11.81 -11.09
CA GLY A 100 -13.95 12.69 -12.21
C GLY A 100 -13.73 14.19 -11.97
N ALA A 101 -12.97 14.84 -12.85
CA ALA A 101 -12.65 16.28 -12.88
C ALA A 101 -13.86 17.26 -12.94
N THR A 102 -15.07 16.82 -12.64
CA THR A 102 -16.33 17.58 -12.66
C THR A 102 -17.32 17.23 -11.55
N ARG A 103 -16.98 16.33 -10.61
CA ARG A 103 -17.78 16.16 -9.39
C ARG A 103 -17.01 16.72 -8.22
N THR A 104 -17.63 17.66 -7.53
CA THR A 104 -17.32 18.05 -6.16
C THR A 104 -16.83 16.81 -5.43
N ILE A 105 -15.61 16.88 -4.93
CA ILE A 105 -14.93 15.81 -4.22
C ILE A 105 -15.78 15.52 -2.97
N ASN A 106 -16.77 14.63 -3.07
CA ASN A 106 -17.50 14.10 -1.92
C ASN A 106 -16.63 13.05 -1.22
N LEU A 107 -15.36 13.39 -0.97
CA LEU A 107 -14.51 12.58 -0.13
C LEU A 107 -14.99 12.78 1.30
N THR A 108 -15.49 11.70 1.88
CA THR A 108 -15.87 11.73 3.27
C THR A 108 -14.68 11.33 4.12
N THR A 109 -14.51 11.98 5.28
CA THR A 109 -13.58 11.51 6.32
C THR A 109 -13.76 10.01 6.60
N GLN A 110 -14.98 9.49 6.45
CA GLN A 110 -15.30 8.08 6.60
C GLN A 110 -14.57 7.17 5.59
N ASP A 111 -14.37 7.59 4.33
CA ASP A 111 -13.66 6.78 3.32
C ASP A 111 -12.19 6.58 3.72
N PHE A 112 -11.54 7.67 4.16
CA PHE A 112 -10.17 7.62 4.67
C PHE A 112 -10.05 6.76 5.93
N VAL A 113 -10.95 6.95 6.89
CA VAL A 113 -10.97 6.16 8.14
C VAL A 113 -11.16 4.66 7.85
N VAL A 114 -12.02 4.29 6.90
CA VAL A 114 -12.24 2.89 6.52
C VAL A 114 -10.97 2.30 5.88
N LEU A 115 -10.31 3.04 4.99
CA LEU A 115 -9.08 2.59 4.34
C LEU A 115 -7.93 2.47 5.33
N TRP A 116 -7.74 3.48 6.19
CA TRP A 116 -6.75 3.46 7.26
C TRP A 116 -6.95 2.24 8.17
N LYS A 117 -8.17 2.00 8.67
CA LYS A 117 -8.47 0.82 9.51
C LYS A 117 -8.13 -0.50 8.84
N LYS A 118 -8.32 -0.61 7.51
CA LYS A 118 -7.95 -1.81 6.75
C LYS A 118 -6.43 -1.99 6.66
N PHE A 119 -5.69 -0.91 6.40
CA PHE A 119 -4.23 -0.96 6.41
C PHE A 119 -3.68 -1.26 7.81
N ALA A 120 -4.18 -0.60 8.85
CA ALA A 120 -3.77 -0.86 10.24
C ALA A 120 -4.06 -2.32 10.65
N SER A 121 -5.21 -2.87 10.22
CA SER A 121 -5.53 -4.29 10.42
C SER A 121 -4.54 -5.21 9.70
N LEU A 122 -4.17 -4.87 8.47
CA LEU A 122 -3.19 -5.61 7.69
C LEU A 122 -1.79 -5.54 8.33
N ARG A 123 -1.37 -4.36 8.80
CA ARG A 123 -0.10 -4.17 9.52
C ARG A 123 -0.02 -5.08 10.74
N ARG A 124 -1.07 -5.15 11.56
CA ARG A 124 -1.11 -6.06 12.73
C ARG A 124 -0.90 -7.53 12.36
N LYS A 125 -1.36 -7.95 11.18
CA LYS A 125 -1.16 -9.33 10.68
C LYS A 125 0.25 -9.56 10.14
N ILE A 126 0.86 -8.54 9.53
CA ILE A 126 2.22 -8.60 8.97
C ILE A 126 3.28 -8.49 10.07
N GLN A 127 3.02 -7.70 11.13
CA GLN A 127 3.99 -7.32 12.15
C GLN A 127 4.75 -8.50 12.81
N PRO A 128 4.14 -9.65 13.13
CA PRO A 128 4.88 -10.81 13.62
C PRO A 128 5.96 -11.30 12.65
N PHE A 129 5.70 -11.26 11.34
CA PHE A 129 6.65 -11.70 10.31
C PHE A 129 7.80 -10.72 10.12
N VAL A 130 7.57 -9.42 10.32
CA VAL A 130 8.64 -8.40 10.25
C VAL A 130 9.72 -8.68 11.29
N ALA A 131 9.34 -9.00 12.53
CA ALA A 131 10.26 -9.32 13.60
C ALA A 131 11.06 -10.61 13.33
N THR A 132 10.44 -11.60 12.70
CA THR A 132 11.09 -12.89 12.40
C THR A 132 11.99 -12.84 11.16
N CYS A 133 11.53 -12.16 10.09
CA CYS A 133 12.23 -12.13 8.80
C CYS A 133 13.41 -11.16 8.75
N LEU A 134 13.42 -10.12 9.60
CA LEU A 134 14.50 -9.11 9.64
C LEU A 134 15.59 -9.42 10.67
N CYS A 135 15.32 -10.28 11.66
CA CYS A 135 16.27 -10.60 12.73
C CYS A 135 17.05 -11.91 12.51
N ARG A 136 16.72 -12.70 11.49
CA ARG A 136 17.46 -13.93 11.19
C ARG A 136 18.75 -13.58 10.44
N ALA A 137 19.80 -13.28 11.20
CA ALA A 137 21.17 -13.19 10.69
C ALA A 137 21.53 -14.48 9.93
N PRO A 138 22.38 -14.41 8.89
CA PRO A 138 22.88 -15.61 8.24
C PRO A 138 23.52 -16.47 9.33
N SER A 139 23.00 -17.68 9.50
CA SER A 139 23.58 -18.65 10.41
C SER A 139 25.01 -18.86 9.93
N SER A 140 25.98 -18.35 10.67
CA SER A 140 27.39 -18.65 10.45
C SER A 140 27.53 -20.16 10.55
N SER A 141 27.57 -20.82 9.40
CA SER A 141 28.04 -22.18 9.27
C SER A 141 29.53 -22.15 9.56
N SER A 142 29.89 -22.20 10.84
CA SER A 142 31.23 -22.54 11.27
C SER A 142 31.43 -24.01 10.93
N SER A 143 31.85 -24.25 9.69
CA SER A 143 32.27 -25.55 9.19
C SER A 143 33.29 -26.14 10.14
N SER A 144 32.92 -27.25 10.76
CA SER A 144 33.80 -28.08 11.56
C SER A 144 34.83 -28.70 10.62
N SER A 145 36.07 -28.25 10.68
CA SER A 145 37.25 -28.89 10.09
C SER A 145 38.42 -28.35 10.89
N SER A 146 39.06 -29.13 11.75
CA SER A 146 40.14 -30.01 11.31
C SER A 146 40.49 -31.02 12.41
N VAL A 147 40.88 -32.19 11.92
CA VAL A 147 41.68 -33.28 12.51
C VAL A 147 42.57 -32.95 13.70
#